data_AF-A0A8J5XNF7-F1
#
_entry.id   AF-A0A8J5XNF7-F1
#
_cell.length_a   1.000
_cell.length_b   1.000
_cell.length_c   1.000
_cell.angle_alpha   90.00
_cell.angle_beta   90.00
_cell.angle_gamma   90.00
#
_symmetry.space_group_name_H-M   'P 1'
#
loop_
_entity.id
_entity.type
_entity.pdbx_description
1 polymer ?
#
loop_
_entity_poly.entity_id
_entity_poly.type
_entity_poly.pdbx_seq_one_letter_code
_entity_poly.pdbx_strand_id
1 'polypeptide(L)'
;MIQALFLNTKLTVLAAEETSDSGNSGYKFLPGKRSRYDQIGSLPKFKGVVPQQNGHWGAQIYANHQRIWLGTFKSENEAAMAYDSAAVKLRSGDSHRNFPWTEQNIQESDFQSLYSTEDVLNMIRDGSYQAKFEDFVKIYQKEMGN
;
A
#
# COMPACT_ATOMS: atom_id res chain seq x y z
N MET A 1 -50.37 -9.90 31.04
CA MET A 1 -50.69 -8.70 31.84
C MET A 1 -49.35 -8.08 32.20
N ILE A 2 -48.93 -6.91 31.74
CA ILE A 2 -49.58 -5.59 31.85
C ILE A 2 -49.32 -4.76 30.58
N GLN A 3 -50.13 -3.72 30.45
CA GLN A 3 -50.56 -2.90 29.31
C GLN A 3 -49.52 -2.02 28.59
N ALA A 4 -49.97 -1.60 27.41
CA ALA A 4 -49.44 -0.59 26.50
C ALA A 4 -49.73 0.86 26.94
N LEU A 5 -49.31 1.79 26.05
CA LEU A 5 -49.54 3.25 25.98
C LEU A 5 -48.44 4.06 26.69
N PHE A 6 -47.82 5.07 26.08
CA PHE A 6 -48.46 6.30 25.63
C PHE A 6 -47.72 7.01 24.47
N LEU A 7 -48.54 7.40 23.48
CA LEU A 7 -48.58 8.64 22.69
C LEU A 7 -47.40 9.11 21.80
N ASN A 8 -47.68 9.00 20.50
CA ASN A 8 -47.23 9.91 19.44
C ASN A 8 -47.96 11.26 19.57
N THR A 9 -47.22 12.36 19.38
CA THR A 9 -47.80 13.65 18.99
C THR A 9 -47.18 14.12 17.68
N LYS A 10 -47.98 14.05 16.62
CA LYS A 10 -47.77 14.78 15.37
C LYS A 10 -47.77 16.29 15.66
N LEU A 11 -46.82 17.01 15.08
CA LEU A 11 -46.94 18.44 14.81
C LEU A 11 -46.76 18.66 13.31
N THR A 12 -47.73 19.37 12.75
CA THR A 12 -47.99 19.52 11.32
C THR A 12 -47.37 20.82 10.81
N VAL A 13 -46.60 20.69 9.73
CA VAL A 13 -46.40 21.56 8.54
C VAL A 13 -46.77 23.05 8.63
N LEU A 14 -45.79 23.90 8.29
CA LEU A 14 -46.00 25.08 7.44
C LEU A 14 -44.86 25.16 6.41
N ALA A 15 -45.25 25.31 5.14
CA ALA A 15 -44.38 25.56 3.99
C ALA A 15 -44.09 27.07 3.88
N ALA A 16 -42.89 27.42 3.40
CA ALA A 16 -42.61 28.72 2.80
C ALA A 16 -41.44 28.60 1.80
N GLU A 17 -41.49 29.47 0.80
CA GLU A 17 -40.93 29.38 -0.55
C GLU A 17 -39.42 29.62 -0.69
N GLU A 18 -38.97 29.37 -1.92
CA GLU A 18 -37.66 29.64 -2.52
C GLU A 18 -37.13 31.05 -2.26
N THR A 19 -35.81 31.18 -2.07
CA THR A 19 -34.97 32.09 -2.86
C THR A 19 -33.51 31.66 -2.73
N SER A 20 -32.84 31.46 -3.86
CA SER A 20 -31.38 31.53 -3.97
C SER A 20 -30.85 32.84 -3.37
N ASP A 21 -29.76 32.78 -2.59
CA ASP A 21 -28.79 33.87 -2.63
C ASP A 21 -27.38 33.43 -2.24
N SER A 22 -26.42 34.13 -2.83
CA SER A 22 -25.01 33.80 -2.94
C SER A 22 -24.24 34.28 -1.70
N GLY A 23 -23.53 33.37 -1.01
CA GLY A 23 -22.72 33.67 0.16
C GLY A 23 -21.23 33.45 -0.06
N ASN A 24 -20.58 34.39 -0.74
CA ASN A 24 -19.13 34.47 -0.91
C ASN A 24 -18.44 34.78 0.45
N SER A 25 -17.74 33.82 1.04
CA SER A 25 -16.83 34.05 2.17
C SER A 25 -15.39 33.66 1.83
N GLY A 26 -14.68 34.55 1.13
CA GLY A 26 -13.57 35.27 1.74
C GLY A 26 -12.29 34.54 2.19
N TYR A 27 -12.04 33.27 1.85
CA TYR A 27 -10.68 32.73 1.97
C TYR A 27 -9.87 33.16 0.76
N LYS A 28 -8.95 34.11 0.98
CA LYS A 28 -7.96 34.52 -0.02
C LYS A 28 -7.05 33.33 -0.34
N PHE A 29 -7.46 32.49 -1.29
CA PHE A 29 -6.60 31.52 -1.92
C PHE A 29 -5.51 32.28 -2.67
N LEU A 30 -4.33 32.34 -2.05
CA LEU A 30 -3.11 32.77 -2.72
C LEU A 30 -2.91 31.91 -3.98
N PRO A 31 -2.59 32.49 -5.15
CA PRO A 31 -2.35 31.73 -6.36
C PRO A 31 -0.96 31.11 -6.31
N GLY A 32 -0.79 30.11 -5.45
CA GLY A 32 0.30 29.16 -5.59
C GLY A 32 0.00 28.34 -6.83
N LYS A 33 0.70 28.63 -7.94
CA LYS A 33 0.79 27.74 -9.11
C LYS A 33 1.42 26.41 -8.69
N ARG A 34 0.69 25.60 -7.92
CA ARG A 34 0.88 24.15 -7.94
C ARG A 34 0.19 23.71 -9.20
N SER A 35 0.99 23.46 -10.23
CA SER A 35 0.57 22.73 -11.41
C SER A 35 -0.09 21.45 -10.91
N ARG A 36 -1.42 21.49 -10.85
CA ARG A 36 -2.27 20.32 -10.76
C ARG A 36 -2.01 19.61 -12.08
N TYR A 37 -1.16 18.59 -12.05
CA TYR A 37 -1.14 17.59 -13.10
C TYR A 37 -2.52 16.95 -13.07
N ASP A 38 -3.39 17.46 -13.91
CA ASP A 38 -4.72 16.96 -14.15
C ASP A 38 -4.57 15.58 -14.78
N GLN A 39 -4.65 14.54 -13.95
CA GLN A 39 -4.93 13.18 -14.38
C GLN A 39 -5.91 12.61 -13.38
N ILE A 40 -7.17 12.59 -13.80
CA ILE A 40 -8.20 11.71 -13.28
C ILE A 40 -7.63 10.28 -13.22
N GLY A 41 -7.50 9.70 -12.02
CA GLY A 41 -7.66 8.25 -11.85
C GLY A 41 -6.43 7.33 -11.87
N SER A 42 -5.24 7.75 -11.46
CA SER A 42 -4.18 6.77 -11.13
C SER A 42 -4.02 6.65 -9.62
N LEU A 43 -4.81 5.76 -9.01
CA LEU A 43 -4.41 5.17 -7.72
C LEU A 43 -3.00 4.57 -7.88
N PRO A 44 -2.15 4.57 -6.84
CA PRO A 44 -0.84 3.92 -6.92
C PRO A 44 -1.05 2.50 -7.46
N LYS A 45 -0.40 2.19 -8.59
CA LYS A 45 -0.62 0.95 -9.33
C LYS A 45 -0.27 -0.26 -8.47
N PHE A 46 0.67 -0.08 -7.57
CA PHE A 46 1.17 -1.11 -6.68
C PHE A 46 1.00 -0.73 -5.21
N LYS A 47 0.58 -1.71 -4.43
CA LYS A 47 0.42 -1.62 -2.98
C LYS A 47 1.77 -1.34 -2.33
N GLY A 48 1.76 -0.40 -1.40
CA GLY A 48 2.94 -0.03 -0.62
C GLY A 48 3.98 0.81 -1.37
N VAL A 49 3.70 1.21 -2.62
CA VAL A 49 4.57 2.09 -3.39
C VAL A 49 4.12 3.55 -3.26
N VAL A 50 5.08 4.46 -3.03
CA VAL A 50 4.84 5.88 -2.79
C VAL A 50 5.71 6.74 -3.74
N PRO A 51 5.12 7.51 -4.67
CA PRO A 51 5.88 8.41 -5.53
C PRO A 51 6.54 9.52 -4.70
N GLN A 52 7.80 9.81 -4.99
CA GLN A 52 8.57 10.88 -4.34
C GLN A 52 8.73 12.09 -5.26
N GLN A 53 8.90 13.28 -4.69
CA GLN A 53 9.05 14.53 -5.46
C GLN A 53 10.31 14.56 -6.33
N ASN A 54 11.31 13.77 -6.00
CA ASN A 54 12.57 13.62 -6.75
C ASN A 54 12.46 12.65 -7.94
N GLY A 55 11.29 12.08 -8.20
CA GLY A 55 11.09 11.10 -9.28
C GLY A 55 11.47 9.66 -8.91
N HIS A 56 11.85 9.39 -7.67
CA HIS A 56 12.05 8.04 -7.15
C HIS A 56 10.78 7.46 -6.54
N TRP A 57 10.84 6.16 -6.24
CA TRP A 57 9.71 5.39 -5.74
C TRP A 57 10.06 4.79 -4.39
N GLY A 58 9.31 5.17 -3.36
CA GLY A 58 9.47 4.60 -2.03
C GLY A 58 8.67 3.32 -1.86
N ALA A 59 9.20 2.34 -1.12
CA ALA A 59 8.44 1.16 -0.72
C ALA A 59 8.26 1.10 0.80
N GLN A 60 7.08 0.68 1.23
CA GLN A 60 6.73 0.58 2.65
C GLN A 60 5.70 -0.49 2.92
N ILE A 61 5.72 -1.04 4.13
CA ILE A 61 4.74 -2.03 4.57
C ILE A 61 4.22 -1.70 5.95
N TYR A 62 2.93 -1.90 6.17
CA TYR A 62 2.32 -1.89 7.49
C TYR A 62 2.17 -3.33 7.97
N ALA A 63 2.82 -3.62 9.10
CA ALA A 63 2.83 -4.93 9.76
C ALA A 63 3.01 -4.72 11.27
N ASN A 64 2.42 -5.57 12.10
CA ASN A 64 2.57 -5.52 13.56
C ASN A 64 2.31 -4.13 14.18
N HIS A 65 1.28 -3.43 13.68
CA HIS A 65 0.91 -2.06 14.09
C HIS A 65 1.98 -0.98 13.81
N GLN A 66 2.96 -1.27 12.97
CA GLN A 66 4.04 -0.35 12.62
C GLN A 66 4.17 -0.20 11.10
N ARG A 67 4.44 1.04 10.66
CA ARG A 67 4.85 1.33 9.28
C ARG A 67 6.37 1.18 9.18
N ILE A 68 6.80 0.28 8.30
CA ILE A 68 8.21 0.00 8.02
C ILE A 68 8.55 0.59 6.65
N TRP A 69 9.59 1.42 6.60
CA TRP A 69 10.17 1.89 5.35
C TRP A 69 11.18 0.87 4.83
N LEU A 70 10.98 0.41 3.60
CA LEU A 70 11.79 -0.62 2.96
C LEU A 70 12.90 -0.02 2.10
N GLY A 71 12.74 1.21 1.62
CA GLY A 71 13.76 1.89 0.83
C GLY A 71 13.18 2.83 -0.22
N THR A 72 14.09 3.42 -0.99
CA THR A 72 13.80 4.24 -2.17
C THR A 72 14.46 3.61 -3.38
N PHE A 73 13.69 3.44 -4.44
CA PHE A 73 14.05 2.69 -5.64
C PHE A 73 13.94 3.59 -6.88
N LYS A 74 14.62 3.19 -7.95
CA LYS A 74 14.67 3.99 -9.19
C LYS A 74 13.41 3.83 -10.01
N SER A 75 12.72 2.68 -9.88
CA SER A 75 11.50 2.39 -10.62
C SER A 75 10.36 1.97 -9.69
N GLU A 76 9.13 2.18 -10.16
CA GLU A 76 7.91 1.78 -9.44
C GLU A 76 7.86 0.26 -9.24
N ASN A 77 8.26 -0.51 -10.27
CA ASN A 77 8.29 -1.97 -10.23
C ASN A 77 9.28 -2.50 -9.20
N GLU A 78 10.47 -1.91 -9.10
CA GLU A 78 11.49 -2.30 -8.12
C GLU A 78 10.99 -2.05 -6.69
N ALA A 79 10.34 -0.91 -6.44
CA ALA A 79 9.68 -0.64 -5.16
C ALA A 79 8.56 -1.65 -4.86
N ALA A 80 7.77 -2.04 -5.86
CA ALA A 80 6.72 -3.04 -5.72
C ALA A 80 7.29 -4.44 -5.43
N MET A 81 8.43 -4.80 -6.02
CA MET A 81 9.12 -6.07 -5.73
C MET A 81 9.65 -6.10 -4.30
N ALA A 82 10.26 -5.02 -3.83
CA ALA A 82 10.70 -4.88 -2.45
C ALA A 82 9.52 -5.03 -1.46
N TYR A 83 8.36 -4.47 -1.79
CA TYR A 83 7.13 -4.67 -1.02
C TYR A 83 6.73 -6.14 -0.95
N ASP A 84 6.69 -6.82 -2.10
CA ASP A 84 6.26 -8.20 -2.19
C ASP A 84 7.16 -9.13 -1.37
N SER A 85 8.48 -9.00 -1.49
CA SER A 85 9.44 -9.78 -0.71
C SER A 85 9.29 -9.54 0.80
N ALA A 86 9.11 -8.28 1.22
CA ALA A 86 8.83 -7.98 2.63
C ALA A 86 7.48 -8.54 3.11
N ALA A 87 6.48 -8.57 2.23
CA ALA A 87 5.15 -9.08 2.55
C ALA A 87 5.17 -10.60 2.75
N VAL A 88 5.98 -11.36 1.98
CA VAL A 88 6.21 -12.80 2.22
C VAL A 88 6.76 -13.03 3.63
N LYS A 89 7.72 -12.22 4.09
CA LYS A 89 8.33 -12.39 5.42
C LYS A 89 7.42 -11.99 6.56
N LEU A 90 6.69 -10.87 6.41
CA LEU A 90 6.00 -10.19 7.51
C LEU A 90 4.53 -10.59 7.66
N ARG A 91 3.92 -11.20 6.64
CA ARG A 91 2.51 -11.59 6.66
C ARG A 91 2.39 -13.10 6.54
N SER A 92 2.05 -13.77 7.64
CA SER A 92 1.67 -15.18 7.62
C SER A 92 0.27 -15.31 7.01
N GLY A 93 0.14 -15.98 5.86
CA GLY A 93 -1.12 -16.17 5.13
C GLY A 93 -1.09 -15.57 3.72
N ASP A 94 -2.23 -15.60 3.02
CA ASP A 94 -2.37 -15.18 1.61
C ASP A 94 -2.02 -13.70 1.44
N SER A 95 -0.71 -13.46 1.30
CA SER A 95 -0.10 -12.16 1.20
C SER A 95 -0.50 -11.59 -0.15
N HIS A 96 -1.29 -10.51 -0.11
CA HIS A 96 -1.67 -9.76 -1.30
C HIS A 96 -0.41 -9.09 -1.86
N ARG A 97 0.30 -9.84 -2.71
CA ARG A 97 1.42 -9.43 -3.54
C ARG A 97 0.93 -8.57 -4.70
N ASN A 98 1.82 -7.73 -5.19
CA ASN A 98 1.63 -6.92 -6.39
C ASN A 98 1.83 -7.75 -7.67
N PHE A 99 2.73 -8.74 -7.63
CA PHE A 99 3.06 -9.59 -8.76
C PHE A 99 2.57 -11.03 -8.58
N PRO A 100 2.22 -11.74 -9.67
CA PRO A 100 1.86 -13.14 -9.61
C PRO A 100 3.05 -14.00 -9.16
N TRP A 101 2.74 -15.13 -8.53
CA TRP A 101 3.75 -16.14 -8.21
C TRP A 101 4.34 -16.74 -9.49
N THR A 102 5.65 -16.96 -9.47
CA THR A 102 6.43 -17.64 -10.51
C THR A 102 7.11 -18.87 -9.91
N GLU A 103 7.59 -19.79 -10.75
CA GLU A 103 8.33 -20.97 -10.28
C GLU A 103 9.52 -20.62 -9.37
N GLN A 104 10.18 -19.49 -9.65
CA GLN A 104 11.27 -18.96 -8.83
C GLN A 104 10.74 -18.44 -7.49
N ASN A 105 9.70 -17.60 -7.51
CA ASN A 105 9.16 -16.96 -6.30
C ASN A 105 8.55 -17.96 -5.31
N ILE A 106 8.16 -19.17 -5.74
CA ILE A 106 7.71 -20.23 -4.82
C ILE A 106 8.81 -20.58 -3.80
N GLN A 107 10.07 -20.52 -4.22
CA GLN A 107 11.24 -20.80 -3.37
C GLN A 107 11.60 -19.63 -2.43
N GLU A 108 10.93 -18.48 -2.58
CA GLU A 108 11.21 -17.26 -1.81
C GLU A 108 10.96 -17.47 -0.31
N SER A 109 9.93 -18.22 0.05
CA SER A 109 9.64 -18.57 1.44
C SER A 109 10.78 -19.40 2.06
N ASP A 110 11.30 -20.37 1.32
CA ASP A 110 12.37 -21.26 1.78
C ASP A 110 13.68 -20.48 1.94
N PHE A 111 14.02 -19.63 0.97
CA PHE A 111 15.15 -18.70 1.09
C PHE A 111 15.03 -17.82 2.34
N GLN A 112 13.87 -17.18 2.53
CA GLN A 112 13.65 -16.29 3.66
C GLN A 112 13.67 -17.00 5.01
N SER A 113 13.37 -18.31 5.06
CA SER A 113 13.42 -19.11 6.30
C SER A 113 14.83 -19.23 6.89
N LEU A 114 15.86 -19.06 6.06
CA LEU A 114 17.27 -19.12 6.45
C LEU A 114 17.76 -17.87 7.21
N TYR A 115 16.97 -16.79 7.17
CA TYR A 115 17.35 -15.47 7.69
C TYR A 115 16.36 -14.96 8.73
N SER A 116 16.83 -14.14 9.66
CA SER A 116 15.91 -13.43 10.56
C SER A 116 15.06 -12.42 9.78
N THR A 117 13.94 -11.99 10.36
CA THR A 117 13.11 -10.94 9.74
C THR A 117 13.91 -9.67 9.47
N GLU A 118 14.77 -9.26 10.39
CA GLU A 118 15.56 -8.04 10.22
C GLU A 118 16.62 -8.18 9.13
N ASP A 119 17.27 -9.35 9.02
CA ASP A 119 18.23 -9.62 7.95
C ASP A 119 17.56 -9.50 6.57
N VAL A 120 16.37 -10.07 6.41
CA VAL A 120 15.59 -9.95 5.17
C VAL A 120 15.28 -8.48 4.85
N LEU A 121 14.82 -7.71 5.83
CA LEU A 121 14.53 -6.29 5.63
C LEU A 121 15.78 -5.48 5.30
N ASN A 122 16.92 -5.80 5.90
CA ASN A 122 18.19 -5.14 5.61
C ASN A 122 18.69 -5.47 4.20
N MET A 123 18.60 -6.72 3.78
CA MET A 123 18.91 -7.12 2.40
C MET A 123 18.02 -6.42 1.37
N ILE A 124 16.75 -6.13 1.71
CA ILE A 124 15.85 -5.36 0.84
C ILE A 124 16.31 -3.90 0.77
N ARG A 125 16.65 -3.29 1.92
CA ARG A 125 17.07 -1.89 2.01
C ARG A 125 18.39 -1.60 1.33
N ASP A 126 19.36 -2.52 1.43
CA ASP A 126 20.68 -2.38 0.81
C ASP A 126 20.71 -2.83 -0.66
N GLY A 127 19.61 -3.40 -1.16
CA GLY A 127 19.47 -3.87 -2.54
C GLY A 127 20.13 -5.22 -2.83
N SER A 128 20.70 -5.89 -1.83
CA SER A 128 21.39 -7.19 -1.99
C SER A 128 20.43 -8.39 -2.06
N TYR A 129 19.17 -8.20 -1.67
CA TYR A 129 18.17 -9.28 -1.59
C TYR A 129 18.03 -10.07 -2.89
N GLN A 130 17.81 -9.36 -4.02
CA GLN A 130 17.56 -10.00 -5.31
C GLN A 130 18.73 -10.88 -5.75
N ALA A 131 19.97 -10.38 -5.63
CA ALA A 131 21.16 -11.13 -6.01
C ALA A 131 21.34 -12.39 -5.15
N LYS A 132 21.14 -12.27 -3.83
CA LYS A 132 21.24 -13.41 -2.90
C LYS A 132 20.16 -14.45 -3.16
N PHE A 133 18.95 -14.01 -3.47
CA PHE A 133 17.84 -14.91 -3.80
C PHE A 133 18.07 -15.65 -5.12
N GLU A 134 18.56 -14.97 -6.14
CA GLU A 134 18.91 -15.59 -7.42
C GLU A 134 20.00 -16.66 -7.27
N ASP A 135 21.02 -16.39 -6.47
CA ASP A 135 22.08 -17.36 -6.21
C ASP A 135 21.56 -18.60 -5.47
N PHE A 136 20.65 -18.41 -4.51
CA PHE A 136 19.95 -19.52 -3.84
C PHE A 136 19.16 -20.38 -4.85
N VAL A 137 18.36 -19.77 -5.72
CA VAL A 137 17.56 -20.49 -6.72
C VAL A 137 18.45 -21.28 -7.69
N LYS A 138 19.57 -20.69 -8.14
CA LYS A 138 20.53 -21.38 -9.02
C LYS A 138 21.13 -22.62 -8.37
N ILE A 139 21.49 -22.53 -7.09
CA ILE A 139 22.04 -23.67 -6.34
C ILE A 139 20.98 -24.76 -6.19
N TYR A 140 19.77 -24.38 -5.78
CA TYR A 140 18.66 -25.32 -5.61
C TYR A 140 18.33 -26.09 -6.89
N GLN A 141 18.25 -25.39 -8.04
CA GLN A 141 18.01 -26.02 -9.34
C GLN A 141 19.15 -26.95 -9.76
N LYS A 142 20.41 -26.60 -9.45
CA LYS A 142 21.58 -27.42 -9.75
C LYS A 142 21.60 -28.71 -8.93
N GLU A 143 21.19 -28.66 -7.67
CA GLU A 143 21.17 -29.83 -6.78
C GLU A 143 20.00 -30.79 -7.07
N MET A 144 18.84 -30.26 -7.45
CA MET A 144 17.65 -31.06 -7.81
C MET A 144 17.63 -31.56 -9.26
N GLY A 145 18.49 -30.99 -10.12
CA GLY A 145 18.53 -31.26 -11.56
C GLY A 145 19.59 -32.28 -12.02
N ASN A 146 20.20 -33.05 -11.11
CA ASN A 146 21.15 -34.14 -11.42
C ASN A 146 20.58 -35.52 -11.14
#